data_AF-A0A919YYG0-F1
#
_entry.id   AF-A0A919YYG0-F1
#
_cell.length_a   1.000
_cell.length_b   1.000
_cell.length_c   1.000
_cell.angle_alpha   90.00
_cell.angle_beta   90.00
_cell.angle_gamma   90.00
#
_symmetry.space_group_name_H-M   'P 1'
#
loop_
_entity.id
_entity.type
_entity.pdbx_description
1 polymer ?
#
loop_
_entity_poly.entity_id
_entity_poly.type
_entity_poly.pdbx_seq_one_letter_code
_entity_poly.pdbx_strand_id
1 'polypeptide(L)'
;MLSGLYETIDSPEEQGENIVLPNSSSEAIYLSHGGELFCYSGIYCRDKNQVSFQSWPYYLRGRHTANCRKQMKGLFRVKNGCILLTGFVDHEYYSNSKYKQLKNYIMRLPGVNNSYFGIEKRIETGSSWYFEENKELSRASFGLSYSELECLVELYAKRLGINNSYFQYPRITRSLNNENFCDITGLWIPAGFPYIAFYESGYDFSHVSLFGFYRHIGAMLSMGKSTVASQIFKYETISNDMIQLIKHIDYYFPFEIVVTREHVFPEMYVQ
;
A
#
# COMPACT_ATOMS: atom_id res chain seq x y z
N MET A 1 7.75 11.39 -9.87
CA MET A 1 6.36 11.63 -10.32
C MET A 1 6.07 10.70 -11.48
N LEU A 2 4.91 10.03 -11.50
CA LEU A 2 4.56 9.03 -12.51
C LEU A 2 3.94 9.64 -13.80
N SER A 3 4.01 10.97 -13.98
CA SER A 3 3.49 11.64 -15.17
C SER A 3 4.15 11.16 -16.46
N GLY A 4 5.46 10.86 -16.43
CA GLY A 4 6.15 10.25 -17.57
C GLY A 4 5.58 8.87 -17.94
N LEU A 5 5.23 8.06 -16.93
CA LEU A 5 4.61 6.75 -17.16
C LEU A 5 3.22 6.88 -17.78
N TYR A 6 2.44 7.90 -17.36
CA TYR A 6 1.10 8.18 -17.90
C TYR A 6 1.10 8.32 -19.44
N GLU A 7 2.08 9.03 -20.00
CA GLU A 7 2.21 9.21 -21.45
C GLU A 7 2.49 7.89 -22.19
N THR A 8 3.18 6.95 -21.55
CA THR A 8 3.56 5.67 -22.17
C THR A 8 2.49 4.58 -22.09
N ILE A 9 1.46 4.78 -21.27
CA ILE A 9 0.39 3.78 -21.11
C ILE A 9 -0.54 3.83 -22.31
N ASP A 10 -0.62 2.69 -23.00
CA ASP A 10 -1.56 2.43 -24.10
C ASP A 10 -2.92 2.00 -23.52
N SER A 11 -3.67 2.97 -23.03
CA SER A 11 -5.02 2.83 -22.50
C SER A 11 -5.77 4.12 -22.78
N PRO A 12 -7.08 4.08 -23.11
CA PRO A 12 -7.85 5.29 -23.36
C PRO A 12 -7.82 6.22 -22.15
N GLU A 13 -7.80 7.51 -22.42
CA GLU A 13 -8.02 8.52 -21.39
C GLU A 13 -9.52 8.64 -21.12
N GLU A 14 -9.90 8.55 -19.85
CA GLU A 14 -11.27 8.70 -19.39
C GLU A 14 -11.31 9.75 -18.28
N GLN A 15 -12.32 10.63 -18.30
CA GLN A 15 -12.56 11.54 -17.18
C GLN A 15 -13.14 10.76 -16.00
N GLY A 16 -12.73 11.11 -14.78
CA GLY A 16 -13.11 10.41 -13.56
C GLY A 16 -14.62 10.22 -13.42
N GLU A 17 -15.42 11.23 -13.75
CA GLU A 17 -16.89 11.16 -13.71
C GLU A 17 -17.50 10.05 -14.57
N ASN A 18 -16.81 9.63 -15.64
CA ASN A 18 -17.27 8.60 -16.57
C ASN A 18 -16.83 7.19 -16.16
N ILE A 19 -15.94 7.06 -15.17
CA ILE A 19 -15.40 5.78 -14.74
C ILE A 19 -16.34 5.13 -13.73
N VAL A 20 -16.67 3.87 -13.96
CA VAL A 20 -17.54 3.07 -13.07
C VAL A 20 -16.73 2.04 -12.28
N LEU A 21 -17.34 1.50 -11.22
CA LEU A 21 -16.74 0.44 -10.42
C LEU A 21 -16.42 -0.79 -11.29
N PRO A 22 -15.19 -1.33 -11.22
CA PRO A 22 -14.74 -2.40 -12.09
C PRO A 22 -15.36 -3.76 -11.71
N ASN A 23 -15.16 -4.76 -12.58
CA ASN A 23 -15.65 -6.13 -12.32
C ASN A 23 -14.76 -6.89 -11.34
N SER A 24 -13.47 -6.58 -11.31
CA SER A 24 -12.45 -7.24 -10.50
C SER A 24 -11.45 -6.27 -9.87
N SER A 25 -10.69 -6.72 -8.88
CA SER A 25 -9.64 -5.93 -8.22
C SER A 25 -8.47 -5.59 -9.13
N SER A 26 -8.11 -6.49 -10.04
CA SER A 26 -7.04 -6.27 -11.03
C SER A 26 -7.37 -5.14 -12.00
N GLU A 27 -8.65 -4.83 -12.19
CA GLU A 27 -9.12 -3.72 -13.02
C GLU A 27 -9.14 -2.38 -12.27
N ALA A 28 -8.95 -2.37 -10.94
CA ALA A 28 -9.15 -1.20 -10.10
C ALA A 28 -7.87 -0.37 -9.88
N ILE A 29 -7.00 -0.31 -10.88
CA ILE A 29 -5.74 0.44 -10.85
C ILE A 29 -5.79 1.54 -11.91
N TYR A 30 -5.71 2.79 -11.47
CA TYR A 30 -5.80 3.96 -12.34
C TYR A 30 -4.62 4.89 -12.11
N LEU A 31 -4.07 5.44 -13.19
CA LEU A 31 -3.07 6.50 -13.12
C LEU A 31 -3.71 7.79 -13.60
N SER A 32 -3.71 8.83 -12.76
CA SER A 32 -4.15 10.15 -13.16
C SER A 32 -3.12 10.84 -14.06
N HIS A 33 -3.58 11.78 -14.89
CA HIS A 33 -2.70 12.64 -15.70
C HIS A 33 -1.67 13.41 -14.84
N GLY A 34 -2.02 13.76 -13.60
CA GLY A 34 -1.10 14.37 -12.63
C GLY A 34 -0.01 13.44 -12.09
N GLY A 35 -0.02 12.15 -12.47
CA GLY A 35 0.95 11.15 -12.01
C GLY A 35 0.65 10.56 -10.63
N GLU A 36 -0.58 10.69 -10.14
CA GLU A 36 -1.04 10.01 -8.92
C GLU A 36 -1.66 8.65 -9.26
N LEU A 37 -1.20 7.60 -8.58
CA LEU A 37 -1.67 6.23 -8.71
C LEU A 37 -2.80 5.92 -7.72
N PHE A 38 -3.94 5.47 -8.25
CA PHE A 38 -5.09 5.01 -7.49
C PHE A 38 -5.16 3.49 -7.57
N CYS A 39 -4.63 2.82 -6.54
CA CYS A 39 -4.64 1.36 -6.41
C CYS A 39 -5.73 0.95 -5.41
N TYR A 40 -6.92 0.61 -5.90
CA TYR A 40 -8.02 0.18 -5.05
C TYR A 40 -7.92 -1.33 -4.74
N SER A 41 -8.08 -1.66 -3.47
CA SER A 41 -7.86 -3.00 -2.93
C SER A 41 -9.12 -3.61 -2.34
N GLY A 42 -10.23 -2.89 -2.25
CA GLY A 42 -11.48 -3.44 -1.72
C GLY A 42 -12.47 -2.36 -1.31
N ILE A 43 -13.52 -2.77 -0.61
CA ILE A 43 -14.67 -1.93 -0.29
C ILE A 43 -15.03 -2.02 1.20
N TYR A 44 -15.41 -0.89 1.79
CA TYR A 44 -16.05 -0.85 3.10
C TYR A 44 -17.58 -0.75 2.95
N CYS A 45 -18.29 -1.84 3.21
CA CYS A 45 -19.75 -1.92 3.06
C CYS A 45 -20.50 -1.35 4.28
N ARG A 46 -21.62 -0.66 4.06
CA ARG A 46 -22.50 -0.16 5.14
C ARG A 46 -23.33 -1.27 5.75
N ASP A 47 -23.89 -2.13 4.91
CA ASP A 47 -25.04 -3.00 5.21
C ASP A 47 -24.74 -4.06 6.28
N LYS A 48 -23.46 -4.36 6.51
CA LYS A 48 -23.02 -5.42 7.44
C LYS A 48 -21.88 -4.98 8.36
N ASN A 49 -21.49 -3.70 8.36
CA ASN A 49 -20.19 -3.23 8.88
C ASN A 49 -19.01 -4.13 8.41
N GLN A 50 -19.15 -4.76 7.24
CA GLN A 50 -18.17 -5.72 6.73
C GLN A 50 -17.11 -5.00 5.92
N VAL A 51 -15.88 -5.25 6.31
CA VAL A 51 -14.67 -4.83 5.62
C VAL A 51 -14.29 -5.94 4.63
N SER A 52 -14.29 -5.60 3.34
CA SER A 52 -13.94 -6.54 2.26
C SER A 52 -12.65 -6.10 1.59
N PHE A 53 -11.52 -6.58 2.10
CA PHE A 53 -10.21 -6.39 1.48
C PHE A 53 -9.95 -7.49 0.44
N GLN A 54 -9.36 -7.12 -0.70
CA GLN A 54 -9.20 -7.94 -1.91
C GLN A 54 -10.50 -8.49 -2.51
N SER A 55 -11.65 -7.87 -2.22
CA SER A 55 -12.95 -8.34 -2.69
C SER A 55 -13.83 -7.18 -3.15
N TRP A 56 -14.58 -7.44 -4.23
CA TRP A 56 -15.47 -6.48 -4.88
C TRP A 56 -16.86 -7.11 -4.98
N PRO A 57 -17.87 -6.56 -4.29
CA PRO A 57 -19.22 -7.11 -4.34
C PRO A 57 -19.79 -7.05 -5.76
N TYR A 58 -20.26 -8.19 -6.27
CA TYR A 58 -20.73 -8.32 -7.66
C TYR A 58 -21.88 -7.36 -8.00
N TYR A 59 -22.70 -7.00 -7.01
CA TYR A 59 -23.86 -6.13 -7.19
C TYR A 59 -23.50 -4.64 -7.38
N LEU A 60 -22.24 -4.26 -7.16
CA LEU A 60 -21.74 -2.89 -7.38
C LEU A 60 -21.06 -2.69 -8.74
N ARG A 61 -20.80 -3.78 -9.47
CA ARG A 61 -20.07 -3.74 -10.75
C ARG A 61 -20.78 -2.87 -11.78
N GLY A 62 -20.00 -2.08 -12.52
CA GLY A 62 -20.49 -1.22 -13.60
C GLY A 62 -21.33 -0.03 -13.13
N ARG A 63 -21.31 0.30 -11.84
CA ARG A 63 -22.05 1.43 -11.27
C ARG A 63 -21.12 2.56 -10.86
N HIS A 64 -21.58 3.80 -11.01
CA HIS A 64 -20.98 4.95 -10.35
C HIS A 64 -21.17 4.87 -8.83
N THR A 65 -20.19 5.33 -8.07
CA THR A 65 -20.25 5.32 -6.60
C THR A 65 -21.35 6.22 -6.06
N ALA A 66 -21.72 7.28 -6.79
CA ALA A 66 -22.87 8.13 -6.49
C ALA A 66 -24.17 7.32 -6.36
N ASN A 67 -24.32 6.26 -7.17
CA ASN A 67 -25.50 5.38 -7.16
C ASN A 67 -25.41 4.26 -6.10
N CYS A 68 -24.27 4.14 -5.42
CA CYS A 68 -23.96 3.08 -4.47
C CYS A 68 -23.73 3.61 -3.04
N ARG A 69 -24.03 4.89 -2.77
CA ARG A 69 -23.78 5.56 -1.48
C ARG A 69 -24.49 4.91 -0.29
N LYS A 70 -25.62 4.23 -0.52
CA LYS A 70 -26.37 3.53 0.53
C LYS A 70 -25.71 2.21 0.93
N GLN A 71 -24.94 1.60 0.03
CA GLN A 71 -24.32 0.28 0.20
C GLN A 71 -22.87 0.36 0.69
N MET A 72 -22.20 1.50 0.49
CA MET A 72 -20.76 1.65 0.71
C MET A 72 -20.43 2.89 1.55
N LYS A 73 -19.44 2.76 2.45
CA LYS A 73 -18.83 3.89 3.19
C LYS A 73 -17.65 4.49 2.42
N GLY A 74 -16.90 3.66 1.71
CA GLY A 74 -15.80 4.07 0.84
C GLY A 74 -15.04 2.86 0.29
N LEU A 75 -13.92 3.12 -0.38
CA LEU A 75 -13.04 2.10 -0.93
C LEU A 75 -11.69 2.11 -0.23
N PHE A 76 -11.09 0.93 -0.11
CA PHE A 76 -9.72 0.80 0.36
C PHE A 76 -8.76 1.11 -0.77
N ARG A 77 -7.87 2.08 -0.56
CA ARG A 77 -6.79 2.45 -1.46
C ARG A 77 -5.45 2.20 -0.77
N VAL A 78 -4.48 1.69 -1.51
CA VAL A 78 -3.10 1.52 -1.03
C VAL A 78 -2.24 2.66 -1.56
N LYS A 79 -1.58 3.40 -0.67
CA LYS A 79 -0.70 4.53 -1.00
C LYS A 79 0.43 4.62 0.01
N ASN A 80 1.68 4.69 -0.45
CA ASN A 80 2.89 4.71 0.39
C ASN A 80 2.93 3.64 1.50
N GLY A 81 2.37 2.45 1.26
CA GLY A 81 2.29 1.36 2.23
C GLY A 81 1.21 1.55 3.31
N CYS A 82 0.36 2.57 3.17
CA CYS A 82 -0.79 2.82 4.03
C CYS A 82 -2.08 2.33 3.37
N ILE A 83 -2.99 1.78 4.18
CA ILE A 83 -4.37 1.49 3.78
C ILE A 83 -5.22 2.70 4.13
N LEU A 84 -5.87 3.26 3.11
CA LEU A 84 -6.69 4.45 3.21
C LEU A 84 -8.12 4.13 2.81
N LEU A 85 -9.09 4.77 3.47
CA LEU A 85 -10.48 4.81 3.06
C LEU A 85 -10.72 6.09 2.26
N THR A 86 -11.19 5.97 1.03
CA THR A 86 -11.35 7.11 0.12
C THR A 86 -12.57 6.93 -0.80
N GLY A 87 -12.95 8.01 -1.49
CA GLY A 87 -13.86 7.97 -2.62
C GLY A 87 -13.23 7.30 -3.84
N PHE A 88 -14.06 6.88 -4.80
CA PHE A 88 -13.57 6.38 -6.09
C PHE A 88 -13.21 7.53 -7.02
N VAL A 89 -12.59 7.25 -8.17
CA VAL A 89 -12.16 8.29 -9.14
C VAL A 89 -13.32 9.12 -9.73
N ASP A 90 -14.56 8.65 -9.60
CA ASP A 90 -15.78 9.38 -9.96
C ASP A 90 -16.31 10.30 -8.85
N HIS A 91 -15.64 10.36 -7.69
CA HIS A 91 -15.98 11.26 -6.60
C HIS A 91 -15.66 12.73 -6.96
N GLU A 92 -16.39 13.69 -6.40
CA GLU A 92 -16.31 15.12 -6.76
C GLU A 92 -14.89 15.73 -6.71
N TYR A 93 -14.03 15.23 -5.81
CA TYR A 93 -12.64 15.66 -5.68
C TYR A 93 -11.73 15.17 -6.82
N TYR A 94 -12.13 14.11 -7.49
CA TYR A 94 -11.33 13.38 -8.48
C TYR A 94 -11.95 13.43 -9.89
N SER A 95 -13.26 13.65 -9.98
CA SER A 95 -14.08 13.48 -11.18
C SER A 95 -13.62 14.33 -12.37
N ASN A 96 -13.05 15.51 -12.12
CA ASN A 96 -12.57 16.45 -13.13
C ASN A 96 -11.19 16.09 -13.71
N SER A 97 -10.48 15.13 -13.11
CA SER A 97 -9.18 14.67 -13.62
C SER A 97 -9.35 13.61 -14.71
N LYS A 98 -8.33 13.49 -15.56
CA LYS A 98 -8.21 12.40 -16.53
C LYS A 98 -7.42 11.25 -15.95
N TYR A 99 -7.82 10.04 -16.31
CA TYR A 99 -7.22 8.79 -15.85
C TYR A 99 -7.00 7.83 -17.01
N LYS A 100 -5.97 6.99 -16.87
CA LYS A 100 -5.76 5.79 -17.67
C LYS A 100 -5.88 4.57 -16.77
N GLN A 101 -6.73 3.62 -17.14
CA GLN A 101 -6.83 2.34 -16.43
C GLN A 101 -5.66 1.43 -16.78
N LEU A 102 -5.01 0.85 -15.78
CA LEU A 102 -3.85 -0.02 -15.92
C LEU A 102 -4.26 -1.49 -16.09
N LYS A 103 -4.98 -1.83 -17.17
CA LYS A 103 -5.59 -3.15 -17.39
C LYS A 103 -4.62 -4.35 -17.39
N ASN A 104 -3.37 -4.11 -17.80
CA ASN A 104 -2.31 -5.13 -17.83
C ASN A 104 -1.49 -5.17 -16.55
N TYR A 105 -1.94 -4.52 -15.49
CA TYR A 105 -1.24 -4.48 -14.22
C TYR A 105 -2.07 -5.14 -13.13
N ILE A 106 -1.39 -5.76 -12.17
CA ILE A 106 -2.02 -6.34 -10.99
C ILE A 106 -1.29 -5.88 -9.73
N MET A 107 -2.05 -5.69 -8.65
CA MET A 107 -1.46 -5.59 -7.32
C MET A 107 -1.30 -7.00 -6.75
N ARG A 108 -0.05 -7.46 -6.65
CA ARG A 108 0.28 -8.71 -5.97
C ARG A 108 0.50 -8.44 -4.48
N LEU A 109 -0.18 -9.22 -3.66
CA LEU A 109 0.07 -9.30 -2.22
C LEU A 109 0.76 -10.63 -1.88
N PRO A 110 1.40 -10.73 -0.70
CA PRO A 110 2.04 -11.95 -0.24
C PRO A 110 1.13 -13.19 -0.29
N GLY A 111 1.72 -14.31 -0.71
CA GLY A 111 1.06 -15.61 -0.75
C GLY A 111 1.37 -16.47 0.47
N VAL A 112 0.92 -17.73 0.47
CA VAL A 112 1.15 -18.66 1.59
C VAL A 112 2.64 -18.93 1.82
N ASN A 113 3.41 -19.10 0.74
CA ASN A 113 4.83 -19.47 0.77
C ASN A 113 5.76 -18.36 0.25
N ASN A 114 5.29 -17.12 0.20
CA ASN A 114 6.03 -16.01 -0.39
C ASN A 114 5.66 -14.68 0.27
N SER A 115 6.65 -13.88 0.64
CA SER A 115 6.49 -12.53 1.21
C SER A 115 6.46 -11.42 0.17
N TYR A 116 6.66 -11.74 -1.12
CA TYR A 116 6.68 -10.77 -2.20
C TYR A 116 5.35 -10.01 -2.34
N PHE A 117 5.45 -8.72 -2.60
CA PHE A 117 4.35 -7.83 -2.95
C PHE A 117 4.83 -6.84 -4.02
N GLY A 118 3.90 -6.24 -4.76
CA GLY A 118 4.23 -5.22 -5.74
C GLY A 118 3.11 -4.97 -6.74
N ILE A 119 3.32 -3.99 -7.61
CA ILE A 119 2.52 -3.81 -8.81
C ILE A 119 3.27 -4.44 -9.97
N GLU A 120 2.68 -5.45 -10.59
CA GLU A 120 3.29 -6.20 -11.69
C GLU A 120 2.59 -5.91 -13.01
N LYS A 121 3.36 -5.79 -14.08
CA LYS A 121 2.88 -5.75 -15.45
C LYS A 121 2.84 -7.17 -16.02
N ARG A 122 1.73 -7.53 -16.66
CA ARG A 122 1.64 -8.72 -17.50
C ARG A 122 2.38 -8.46 -18.81
N ILE A 123 3.35 -9.31 -19.11
CA ILE A 123 4.11 -9.32 -20.36
C ILE A 123 3.69 -10.54 -21.16
N GLU A 124 3.21 -10.34 -22.38
CA GLU A 124 2.83 -11.42 -23.30
C GLU A 124 3.97 -11.68 -24.27
N THR A 125 4.38 -12.95 -24.39
CA THR A 125 5.46 -13.40 -25.28
C THR A 125 5.00 -14.61 -26.07
N GLY A 126 4.55 -14.39 -27.31
CA GLY A 126 4.06 -15.46 -28.17
C GLY A 126 2.85 -16.17 -27.54
N SER A 127 3.01 -17.45 -27.18
CA SER A 127 1.97 -18.26 -26.55
C SER A 127 2.00 -18.29 -25.02
N SER A 128 2.92 -17.55 -24.39
CA SER A 128 3.05 -17.48 -22.93
C SER A 128 2.91 -16.05 -22.41
N TRP A 129 2.73 -15.93 -21.10
CA TRP A 129 2.81 -14.65 -20.42
C TRP A 129 3.52 -14.83 -19.08
N TYR A 130 4.13 -13.75 -18.59
CA TYR A 130 4.73 -13.67 -17.26
C TYR A 130 4.41 -12.31 -16.64
N PHE A 131 4.73 -12.16 -15.36
CA PHE A 131 4.58 -10.91 -14.63
C PHE A 131 5.95 -10.35 -14.27
N GLU A 132 6.10 -9.04 -14.43
CA GLU A 132 7.31 -8.31 -14.07
C GLU A 132 6.96 -7.12 -13.16
N GLU A 133 7.71 -6.92 -12.07
CA GLU A 133 7.49 -5.81 -11.15
C GLU A 133 7.70 -4.47 -11.85
N ASN A 134 6.71 -3.59 -11.79
CA ASN A 134 6.92 -2.17 -12.05
C ASN A 134 7.31 -1.48 -10.75
N LYS A 135 8.60 -1.21 -10.56
CA LYS A 135 9.13 -0.61 -9.33
C LYS A 135 8.54 0.76 -9.03
N GLU A 136 8.27 1.59 -10.03
CA GLU A 136 7.73 2.94 -9.83
C GLU A 136 6.29 2.89 -9.28
N LEU A 137 5.45 2.05 -9.87
CA LEU A 137 4.08 1.81 -9.39
C LEU A 137 4.07 1.12 -8.01
N SER A 138 5.02 0.21 -7.78
CA SER A 138 5.19 -0.46 -6.49
C SER A 138 5.58 0.54 -5.40
N ARG A 139 6.53 1.44 -5.65
CA ARG A 139 6.87 2.54 -4.73
C ARG A 139 5.68 3.47 -4.47
N ALA A 140 4.91 3.83 -5.48
CA ALA A 140 3.74 4.70 -5.29
C ALA A 140 2.63 4.04 -4.43
N SER A 141 2.45 2.73 -4.56
CA SER A 141 1.46 2.00 -3.76
C SER A 141 1.99 1.63 -2.37
N PHE A 142 3.15 0.98 -2.31
CA PHE A 142 3.69 0.36 -1.09
C PHE A 142 4.78 1.19 -0.41
N GLY A 143 5.17 2.35 -0.94
CA GLY A 143 6.24 3.20 -0.41
C GLY A 143 7.62 2.84 -0.99
N LEU A 144 7.95 1.55 -1.01
CA LEU A 144 9.17 0.99 -1.62
C LEU A 144 8.82 -0.22 -2.50
N SER A 145 9.72 -0.60 -3.42
CA SER A 145 9.63 -1.91 -4.09
C SER A 145 9.97 -3.03 -3.10
N TYR A 146 9.62 -4.29 -3.43
CA TYR A 146 9.88 -5.41 -2.52
C TYR A 146 11.38 -5.54 -2.18
N SER A 147 12.23 -5.54 -3.21
CA SER A 147 13.69 -5.63 -3.05
C SER A 147 14.31 -4.48 -2.26
N GLU A 148 13.76 -3.27 -2.38
CA GLU A 148 14.19 -2.11 -1.59
C GLU A 148 13.85 -2.27 -0.11
N LEU A 149 12.61 -2.70 0.17
CA LEU A 149 12.19 -2.96 1.55
C LEU A 149 12.98 -4.11 2.17
N GLU A 150 13.21 -5.19 1.42
CA GLU A 150 13.98 -6.35 1.89
C GLU A 150 15.41 -5.93 2.26
N CYS A 151 16.07 -5.18 1.39
CA CYS A 151 17.39 -4.61 1.66
C CYS A 151 17.38 -3.71 2.91
N LEU A 152 16.37 -2.85 3.07
CA LEU A 152 16.23 -1.96 4.21
C LEU A 152 16.04 -2.74 5.53
N VAL A 153 15.16 -3.74 5.52
CA VAL A 153 14.86 -4.60 6.66
C VAL A 153 16.09 -5.41 7.06
N GLU A 154 16.81 -5.97 6.10
CA GLU A 154 18.06 -6.67 6.36
C GLU A 154 19.15 -5.77 6.94
N LEU A 155 19.31 -4.55 6.41
CA LEU A 155 20.29 -3.61 6.95
C LEU A 155 19.93 -3.24 8.37
N TYR A 156 18.66 -2.95 8.62
CA TYR A 156 18.17 -2.64 9.96
C TYR A 156 18.45 -3.79 10.94
N ALA A 157 18.13 -5.03 10.57
CA ALA A 157 18.43 -6.24 11.33
C ALA A 157 19.94 -6.39 11.64
N LYS A 158 20.79 -6.28 10.60
CA LYS A 158 22.25 -6.42 10.72
C LYS A 158 22.84 -5.37 11.66
N ARG A 159 22.38 -4.12 11.56
CA ARG A 159 22.92 -2.99 12.32
C ARG A 159 22.50 -2.98 13.78
N LEU A 160 21.34 -3.56 14.11
CA LEU A 160 20.95 -3.80 15.50
C LEU A 160 21.66 -5.03 16.10
N GLY A 161 22.40 -5.80 15.30
CA GLY A 161 23.08 -7.03 15.74
C GLY A 161 22.16 -8.25 15.82
N ILE A 162 21.03 -8.22 15.11
CA ILE A 162 19.90 -9.17 15.28
C ILE A 162 19.75 -10.10 14.06
N ASN A 163 20.75 -10.09 13.19
CA ASN A 163 20.87 -11.07 12.11
C ASN A 163 21.94 -12.10 12.50
N ASN A 164 21.51 -13.31 12.89
CA ASN A 164 22.40 -14.44 13.12
C ASN A 164 22.00 -15.63 12.24
N SER A 165 22.85 -16.66 12.17
CA SER A 165 22.68 -17.83 11.32
C SER A 165 21.43 -18.68 11.61
N TYR A 166 20.69 -18.39 12.69
CA TYR A 166 19.52 -19.15 13.13
C TYR A 166 18.21 -18.33 13.11
N PHE A 167 18.28 -17.00 13.18
CA PHE A 167 17.11 -16.11 13.25
C PHE A 167 17.34 -14.81 12.46
N GLN A 168 16.35 -14.46 11.62
CA GLN A 168 16.35 -13.25 10.80
C GLN A 168 15.18 -12.35 11.25
N TYR A 169 15.48 -11.37 12.12
CA TYR A 169 14.53 -10.35 12.56
C TYR A 169 15.11 -8.94 12.44
N PRO A 170 14.29 -7.94 12.05
CA PRO A 170 12.91 -8.05 11.55
C PRO A 170 12.81 -8.71 10.17
N ARG A 171 11.59 -9.10 9.77
CA ARG A 171 11.31 -9.69 8.44
C ARG A 171 9.99 -9.21 7.84
N ILE A 172 9.92 -9.20 6.51
CA ILE A 172 8.69 -8.96 5.76
C ILE A 172 7.82 -10.23 5.83
N THR A 173 6.56 -10.07 6.23
CA THR A 173 5.58 -11.16 6.25
C THR A 173 4.18 -10.62 5.94
N ARG A 174 3.14 -11.45 6.12
CA ARG A 174 1.75 -11.11 5.82
C ARG A 174 0.84 -11.36 7.01
N SER A 175 -0.20 -10.55 7.15
CA SER A 175 -1.19 -10.81 8.19
C SER A 175 -1.99 -12.07 7.85
N LEU A 176 -2.23 -12.92 8.85
CA LEU A 176 -3.06 -14.12 8.70
C LEU A 176 -4.53 -13.87 9.06
N ASN A 177 -4.81 -12.82 9.83
CA ASN A 177 -6.15 -12.46 10.30
C ASN A 177 -6.43 -10.97 10.02
N ASN A 178 -7.69 -10.57 10.23
CA ASN A 178 -8.16 -9.20 10.02
C ASN A 178 -8.03 -8.31 11.27
N GLU A 179 -7.46 -8.84 12.35
CA GLU A 179 -7.37 -8.16 13.66
C GLU A 179 -5.97 -7.63 13.94
N ASN A 180 -5.14 -7.52 12.91
CA ASN A 180 -3.78 -7.05 13.05
C ASN A 180 -3.70 -5.52 12.87
N PHE A 181 -2.96 -4.86 13.76
CA PHE A 181 -2.80 -3.41 13.79
C PHE A 181 -1.34 -3.06 14.01
N CYS A 182 -0.91 -1.94 13.43
CA CYS A 182 0.44 -1.45 13.59
C CYS A 182 0.65 -0.88 14.99
N ASP A 183 1.66 -1.37 15.70
CA ASP A 183 1.94 -0.93 17.07
C ASP A 183 2.42 0.53 17.14
N ILE A 184 3.04 1.04 16.07
CA ILE A 184 3.57 2.42 16.00
C ILE A 184 2.49 3.44 15.64
N THR A 185 1.56 3.08 14.74
CA THR A 185 0.65 4.05 14.10
C THR A 185 -0.82 3.74 14.30
N GLY A 186 -1.18 2.60 14.90
CA GLY A 186 -2.56 2.14 15.05
C GLY A 186 -3.24 1.74 13.73
N LEU A 187 -2.50 1.74 12.62
CA LEU A 187 -3.00 1.40 11.29
C LEU A 187 -3.49 -0.04 11.22
N TRP A 188 -4.61 -0.25 10.56
CA TRP A 188 -5.07 -1.59 10.25
C TRP A 188 -4.16 -2.29 9.23
N ILE A 189 -3.87 -3.57 9.48
CA ILE A 189 -3.10 -4.45 8.62
C ILE A 189 -4.03 -5.60 8.17
N PRO A 190 -4.67 -5.49 6.99
CA PRO A 190 -5.60 -6.51 6.52
C PRO A 190 -4.95 -7.89 6.37
N ALA A 191 -5.76 -8.96 6.43
CA ALA A 191 -5.30 -10.28 6.04
C ALA A 191 -4.70 -10.26 4.62
N GLY A 192 -3.55 -10.91 4.46
CA GLY A 192 -2.80 -10.93 3.22
C GLY A 192 -1.98 -9.67 2.93
N PHE A 193 -2.12 -8.57 3.67
CA PHE A 193 -1.31 -7.37 3.45
C PHE A 193 0.11 -7.51 4.04
N PRO A 194 1.15 -7.01 3.35
CA PRO A 194 2.53 -7.07 3.84
C PRO A 194 2.74 -6.18 5.08
N TYR A 195 3.55 -6.66 6.02
CA TYR A 195 4.00 -5.89 7.17
C TYR A 195 5.36 -6.38 7.67
N ILE A 196 5.99 -5.60 8.55
CA ILE A 196 7.26 -5.94 9.20
C ILE A 196 6.97 -6.54 10.57
N ALA A 197 7.42 -7.77 10.77
CA ALA A 197 7.26 -8.46 12.02
C ALA A 197 8.56 -8.49 12.83
N PHE A 198 8.40 -8.24 14.12
CA PHE A 198 9.45 -8.22 15.13
C PHE A 198 9.11 -9.31 16.15
N TYR A 199 9.55 -10.55 15.87
CA TYR A 199 9.15 -11.72 16.67
C TYR A 199 10.19 -12.07 17.74
N GLU A 200 10.50 -11.18 18.70
CA GLU A 200 11.26 -11.54 19.91
C GLU A 200 10.87 -10.69 21.12
N SER A 201 10.94 -11.29 22.32
CA SER A 201 10.81 -10.62 23.61
C SER A 201 12.01 -9.68 23.81
N GLY A 202 11.83 -8.40 23.54
CA GLY A 202 12.88 -7.38 23.57
C GLY A 202 12.57 -6.16 22.70
N TYR A 203 11.58 -6.25 21.80
CA TYR A 203 11.07 -5.11 21.06
C TYR A 203 9.81 -4.53 21.70
N ASP A 204 9.66 -3.20 21.65
CA ASP A 204 8.43 -2.49 22.02
C ASP A 204 7.28 -2.75 21.03
N PHE A 205 7.59 -3.33 19.87
CA PHE A 205 6.66 -3.57 18.77
C PHE A 205 6.76 -5.02 18.29
N SER A 206 5.62 -5.58 17.89
CA SER A 206 5.46 -6.92 17.36
C SER A 206 5.03 -6.90 15.89
N HIS A 207 4.09 -6.00 15.54
CA HIS A 207 3.50 -5.87 14.22
C HIS A 207 3.60 -4.41 13.75
N VAL A 208 4.39 -4.17 12.71
CA VAL A 208 4.57 -2.82 12.16
C VAL A 208 4.17 -2.79 10.69
N SER A 209 3.14 -2.02 10.35
CA SER A 209 2.73 -1.78 8.96
C SER A 209 3.88 -1.21 8.12
N LEU A 210 3.84 -1.37 6.80
CA LEU A 210 4.85 -0.78 5.91
C LEU A 210 5.00 0.73 6.15
N PHE A 211 3.88 1.45 6.14
CA PHE A 211 3.86 2.88 6.43
C PHE A 211 4.44 3.21 7.82
N GLY A 212 4.04 2.49 8.87
CA GLY A 212 4.58 2.68 10.22
C GLY A 212 6.10 2.47 10.27
N PHE A 213 6.61 1.47 9.55
CA PHE A 213 8.05 1.22 9.44
C PHE A 213 8.75 2.39 8.73
N TYR A 214 8.23 2.89 7.61
CA TYR A 214 8.81 4.05 6.93
C TYR A 214 8.82 5.31 7.79
N ARG A 215 7.74 5.56 8.54
CA ARG A 215 7.67 6.69 9.48
C ARG A 215 8.71 6.57 10.58
N HIS A 216 8.90 5.38 11.14
CA HIS A 216 9.94 5.10 12.13
C HIS A 216 11.35 5.35 11.56
N ILE A 217 11.64 4.82 10.37
CA ILE A 217 12.92 5.04 9.69
C ILE A 217 13.13 6.52 9.36
N GLY A 218 12.12 7.19 8.81
CA GLY A 218 12.15 8.62 8.49
C GLY A 218 12.43 9.49 9.73
N ALA A 219 11.83 9.15 10.87
CA ALA A 219 12.12 9.82 12.13
C ALA A 219 13.60 9.65 12.52
N MET A 220 14.13 8.42 12.51
CA MET A 220 15.56 8.16 12.80
C MET A 220 16.52 8.91 11.87
N LEU A 221 16.19 8.97 10.57
CA LEU A 221 16.97 9.72 9.57
C LEU A 221 16.93 11.24 9.82
N SER A 222 15.94 11.73 10.55
CA SER A 222 15.74 13.15 10.86
C SER A 222 16.42 13.56 12.18
N MET A 223 16.83 12.62 13.03
CA MET A 223 17.45 12.88 14.34
C MET A 223 18.89 13.44 14.29
N GLY A 224 19.37 13.91 13.13
CA GLY A 224 20.69 14.50 12.97
C GLY A 224 21.83 13.47 12.87
N LYS A 225 22.87 13.79 12.08
CA LYS A 225 23.95 12.87 11.63
C LYS A 225 24.81 12.27 12.76
N SER A 226 24.72 12.79 13.98
CA SER A 226 25.51 12.38 15.14
C SER A 226 24.82 11.31 16.00
N THR A 227 23.55 10.99 15.75
CA THR A 227 22.83 9.99 16.54
C THR A 227 23.12 8.57 16.09
N VAL A 228 23.17 7.62 17.02
CA VAL A 228 23.31 6.18 16.72
C VAL A 228 22.26 5.73 15.70
N ALA A 229 21.02 6.21 15.85
CA ALA A 229 19.91 5.94 14.94
C ALA A 229 20.19 6.40 13.49
N SER A 230 20.75 7.60 13.29
CA SER A 230 21.14 8.06 11.95
C SER A 230 22.34 7.31 11.37
N GLN A 231 23.21 6.78 12.22
CA GLN A 231 24.41 6.04 11.82
C GLN A 231 24.10 4.64 11.30
N ILE A 232 22.97 4.05 11.73
CA ILE A 232 22.46 2.76 11.20
C ILE A 232 22.32 2.81 9.67
N PHE A 233 21.92 3.97 9.14
CA PHE A 233 21.64 4.17 7.71
C PHE A 233 22.68 5.04 6.99
N LYS A 234 23.92 5.14 7.51
CA LYS A 234 25.00 5.86 6.81
C LYS A 234 25.18 5.35 5.38
N TYR A 235 25.44 6.30 4.48
CA TYR A 235 25.34 6.32 3.01
C TYR A 235 25.95 5.18 2.18
N GLU A 236 26.59 4.18 2.78
CA GLU A 236 27.35 3.17 2.02
C GLU A 236 26.51 1.97 1.58
N THR A 237 25.29 1.78 2.10
CA THR A 237 24.48 0.57 1.81
C THR A 237 23.09 0.85 1.25
N ILE A 238 22.56 2.07 1.44
CA ILE A 238 21.24 2.47 0.96
C ILE A 238 21.40 3.56 -0.10
N SER A 239 20.68 3.42 -1.21
CA SER A 239 20.64 4.46 -2.24
C SER A 239 20.05 5.76 -1.70
N ASN A 240 20.61 6.90 -2.13
CA ASN A 240 20.06 8.22 -1.78
C ASN A 240 18.58 8.34 -2.18
N ASP A 241 18.20 7.74 -3.30
CA ASP A 241 16.81 7.73 -3.79
C ASP A 241 15.87 7.08 -2.77
N MET A 242 16.25 5.94 -2.18
CA MET A 242 15.45 5.27 -1.16
C MET A 242 15.32 6.13 0.11
N ILE A 243 16.39 6.81 0.53
CA ILE A 243 16.35 7.74 1.67
C ILE A 243 15.38 8.90 1.39
N GLN A 244 15.43 9.46 0.18
CA GLN A 244 14.53 10.56 -0.18
C GLN A 244 13.08 10.08 -0.24
N LEU A 245 12.81 8.89 -0.81
CA LEU A 245 11.48 8.30 -0.81
C LEU A 245 10.92 8.18 0.61
N ILE A 246 11.68 7.60 1.54
CA ILE A 246 11.24 7.44 2.94
C ILE A 246 10.99 8.79 3.61
N LYS A 247 11.86 9.77 3.38
CA LYS A 247 11.69 11.13 3.94
C LYS A 247 10.45 11.86 3.41
N HIS A 248 10.04 11.56 2.18
CA HIS A 248 8.83 12.11 1.57
C HIS A 248 7.55 11.36 1.95
N ILE A 249 7.63 10.23 2.66
CA ILE A 249 6.45 9.55 3.21
C ILE A 249 6.00 10.31 4.46
N ASP A 250 5.13 11.28 4.25
CA ASP A 250 4.48 12.05 5.29
C ASP A 250 3.11 11.48 5.68
N TYR A 251 2.55 12.01 6.77
CA TYR A 251 1.19 11.70 7.24
C TYR A 251 0.23 12.77 6.71
N TYR A 252 0.19 12.98 5.39
CA TYR A 252 -0.71 13.95 4.78
C TYR A 252 -1.59 13.30 3.71
N PHE A 253 -2.84 13.05 4.09
CA PHE A 253 -3.88 12.46 3.25
C PHE A 253 -5.10 13.39 3.25
N PRO A 254 -5.12 14.44 2.39
CA PRO A 254 -6.12 15.51 2.49
C PRO A 254 -7.54 15.06 2.17
N PHE A 255 -7.70 13.99 1.38
CA PHE A 255 -9.00 13.51 0.92
C PHE A 255 -9.27 12.05 1.33
N GLU A 256 -8.38 11.47 2.13
CA GLU A 256 -8.43 10.07 2.50
C GLU A 256 -8.33 9.90 4.01
N ILE A 257 -9.06 8.91 4.52
CA ILE A 257 -9.07 8.59 5.94
C ILE A 257 -8.12 7.43 6.17
N VAL A 258 -7.24 7.60 7.14
CA VAL A 258 -6.35 6.56 7.58
C VAL A 258 -7.14 5.46 8.32
N VAL A 259 -7.04 4.21 7.87
CA VAL A 259 -7.85 3.13 8.43
C VAL A 259 -7.23 2.60 9.73
N THR A 260 -7.95 2.78 10.83
CA THR A 260 -7.59 2.32 12.17
C THR A 260 -8.63 1.32 12.71
N ARG A 261 -8.41 0.82 13.93
CA ARG A 261 -9.32 -0.13 14.59
C ARG A 261 -10.77 0.33 14.65
N GLU A 262 -11.03 1.59 14.95
CA GLU A 262 -12.38 2.17 15.06
C GLU A 262 -13.19 2.07 13.76
N HIS A 263 -12.49 2.07 12.62
CA HIS A 263 -13.12 1.95 11.31
C HIS A 263 -13.52 0.51 11.00
N VAL A 264 -12.71 -0.45 11.44
CA VAL A 264 -12.89 -1.90 11.18
C VAL A 264 -13.84 -2.54 12.19
N PHE A 265 -13.78 -2.11 13.46
CA PHE A 265 -14.57 -2.62 14.58
C PHE A 265 -15.30 -1.47 15.32
N PRO A 266 -16.26 -0.78 14.67
CA PRO A 266 -16.92 0.38 15.27
C PRO A 266 -17.73 0.03 16.54
N GLU A 267 -18.23 -1.21 16.63
CA GLU A 267 -19.09 -1.67 17.73
C GLU A 267 -18.36 -1.84 19.08
N MET A 268 -17.02 -1.93 19.09
CA MET A 268 -16.24 -2.02 20.33
C MET A 268 -16.08 -0.67 21.06
N TYR A 269 -16.49 0.44 20.44
CA TYR A 269 -16.28 1.80 20.94
C TYR A 269 -17.58 2.58 21.17
N VAL A 270 -18.74 1.92 21.04
CA VAL A 270 -20.03 2.45 21.47
C VAL A 270 -20.31 1.91 22.88
N GLN A 271 -19.87 2.64 23.90
CA GLN A 271 -20.34 2.49 25.28
C GLN A 271 -21.29 3.65 25.61
#